data_AF-R7HG39-F1
#
_entry.id   AF-R7HG39-F1
#
_cell.length_a   1.000
_cell.length_b   1.000
_cell.length_c   1.000
_cell.angle_alpha   90.00
_cell.angle_beta   90.00
_cell.angle_gamma   90.00
#
_symmetry.space_group_name_H-M   'P 1'
#
loop_
_entity.id
_entity.type
_entity.pdbx_description
1 polymer ?
#
loop_
_entity_poly.entity_id
_entity_poly.type
_entity_poly.pdbx_seq_one_letter_code
_entity_poly.pdbx_strand_id
1 'polypeptide(L)'
;MSGIDNVGNGAFCSTTAEVWQFIGRIVLILKIVIPIMLIVLGIIGLGKAVLADDDKEIKTQVNKLITKFIAAVVIFFLPNLVTACFKLVNGFSEVEADYMICVNCISSPSNCQVSK
;
A
#
# COMPACT_ATOMS: atom_id res chain seq x y z
N MET A 1 -26.80 0.56 13.37
CA MET A 1 -26.43 0.86 14.77
C MET A 1 -25.70 -0.34 15.31
N SER A 2 -24.37 -0.25 15.45
CA SER A 2 -23.49 -1.04 16.33
C SER A 2 -22.07 -0.44 16.27
N GLY A 3 -21.79 0.50 17.18
CA GLY A 3 -20.52 0.62 17.90
C GLY A 3 -19.27 1.08 17.15
N ILE A 4 -19.02 2.40 17.15
CA ILE A 4 -17.64 2.95 17.28
C ILE A 4 -17.68 4.16 18.24
N ASP A 5 -18.45 4.02 19.31
CA ASP A 5 -18.67 5.05 20.33
C ASP A 5 -18.03 4.62 21.66
N ASN A 6 -16.88 3.93 21.62
CA ASN A 6 -16.04 3.66 22.80
C ASN A 6 -14.57 3.38 22.39
N VAL A 7 -13.86 4.35 21.81
CA VAL A 7 -12.40 4.34 21.84
C VAL A 7 -11.93 5.51 22.70
N GLY A 8 -11.69 5.23 23.97
CA GLY A 8 -11.10 6.18 24.90
C GLY A 8 -9.75 6.65 24.39
N ASN A 9 -9.59 7.97 24.25
CA ASN A 9 -8.29 8.67 24.09
C ASN A 9 -7.37 8.25 22.92
N GLY A 10 -7.88 7.63 21.84
CA GLY A 10 -7.07 7.14 20.71
C GLY A 10 -7.51 7.54 19.29
N ALA A 11 -8.61 8.29 19.13
CA ALA A 11 -9.38 8.47 17.87
C ALA A 11 -8.70 9.27 16.71
N PHE A 12 -7.37 9.19 16.58
CA PHE A 12 -6.61 9.85 15.53
C PHE A 12 -6.98 9.34 14.13
N CYS A 13 -7.14 8.01 13.99
CA CYS A 13 -7.49 7.39 12.72
C CYS A 13 -8.90 7.75 12.27
N SER A 14 -9.89 7.75 13.17
CA SER A 14 -11.26 8.15 12.85
C SER A 14 -11.36 9.65 12.48
N THR A 15 -10.68 10.52 13.24
CA THR A 15 -10.65 11.97 12.97
C THR A 15 -9.93 12.32 11.66
N THR A 16 -8.87 11.58 11.31
CA THR A 16 -8.02 11.83 10.13
C THR A 16 -8.38 10.92 8.95
N ALA A 17 -9.45 10.13 9.07
CA ALA A 17 -9.76 9.10 8.08
C ALA A 17 -10.09 9.69 6.70
N GLU A 18 -10.65 10.90 6.61
CA GLU A 18 -10.85 11.58 5.32
C GLU A 18 -9.52 11.79 4.56
N VAL A 19 -8.46 12.13 5.27
CA VAL A 19 -7.10 12.30 4.70
C VAL A 19 -6.55 10.95 4.27
N TRP A 20 -6.72 9.92 5.09
CA TRP A 20 -6.29 8.55 4.77
C TRP A 20 -7.05 7.94 3.59
N GLN A 21 -8.34 8.24 3.43
CA GLN A 21 -9.13 7.85 2.25
C GLN A 21 -8.62 8.53 0.98
N PHE A 22 -8.29 9.81 1.04
CA PHE A 22 -7.74 10.56 -0.08
C PHE A 22 -6.38 9.98 -0.51
N ILE A 23 -5.50 9.74 0.47
CA ILE A 23 -4.21 9.09 0.26
C ILE A 23 -4.40 7.67 -0.29
N GLY A 24 -5.31 6.88 0.28
CA GLY A 24 -5.63 5.53 -0.20
C GLY A 24 -6.11 5.52 -1.65
N ARG A 25 -6.93 6.49 -2.06
CA ARG A 25 -7.35 6.65 -3.46
C ARG A 25 -6.19 6.98 -4.38
N ILE A 26 -5.27 7.85 -3.97
CA ILE A 26 -4.06 8.17 -4.74
C ILE A 26 -3.16 6.93 -4.84
N VAL A 27 -2.94 6.20 -3.75
CA VAL A 27 -2.14 4.97 -3.73
C VAL A 27 -2.79 3.89 -4.61
N LEU A 28 -4.12 3.75 -4.62
CA LEU A 28 -4.84 2.84 -5.53
C LEU A 28 -4.67 3.20 -7.01
N ILE A 29 -4.62 4.49 -7.34
CA ILE A 29 -4.39 4.93 -8.73
C ILE A 29 -2.92 4.70 -9.09
N LEU A 30 -2.02 5.09 -8.21
CA LEU A 30 -0.57 5.00 -8.40
C LEU A 30 -0.11 3.53 -8.52
N LYS A 31 -0.69 2.61 -7.75
CA LYS A 31 -0.39 1.16 -7.87
C LYS A 31 -0.85 0.57 -9.21
N ILE A 32 -1.71 1.23 -9.99
CA ILE A 32 -2.17 0.76 -11.31
C ILE A 32 -1.37 1.48 -12.40
N VAL A 33 -1.18 2.79 -12.27
CA VAL A 33 -0.44 3.61 -13.24
C VAL A 33 1.03 3.23 -13.29
N ILE A 34 1.69 3.00 -12.14
CA ILE A 34 3.11 2.61 -12.10
C ILE A 34 3.39 1.29 -12.84
N PRO A 35 2.69 0.17 -12.57
CA PRO A 35 2.95 -1.08 -13.28
C PRO A 35 2.60 -0.99 -14.76
N ILE A 36 1.53 -0.29 -15.16
CA ILE A 36 1.20 -0.13 -16.58
C ILE A 36 2.33 0.63 -17.30
N MET A 37 2.79 1.74 -16.74
CA MET A 37 3.90 2.52 -17.32
C MET A 37 5.19 1.69 -17.38
N LEU A 38 5.43 0.87 -16.36
CA LEU A 38 6.58 -0.03 -16.32
C LEU A 38 6.54 -1.16 -17.33
N ILE A 39 5.37 -1.76 -17.55
CA ILE A 39 5.20 -2.82 -18.54
C ILE A 39 5.44 -2.26 -19.93
N VAL A 40 4.89 -1.08 -20.25
CA VAL A 40 5.09 -0.44 -21.56
C VAL A 40 6.57 -0.10 -21.79
N LEU A 41 7.22 0.56 -20.83
CA LEU A 41 8.65 0.89 -20.94
C LEU A 41 9.53 -0.37 -20.95
N GLY A 42 9.15 -1.39 -20.18
CA GLY A 42 9.83 -2.67 -20.11
C GLY A 42 9.76 -3.43 -21.42
N ILE A 43 8.59 -3.56 -22.05
CA ILE A 43 8.45 -4.28 -23.32
C ILE A 43 9.18 -3.56 -24.45
N ILE A 44 9.10 -2.23 -24.52
CA ILE A 44 9.81 -1.46 -25.56
C ILE A 44 11.32 -1.60 -25.39
N GLY A 45 11.80 -1.51 -24.15
CA GLY A 45 13.23 -1.59 -23.86
C GLY A 45 13.78 -3.01 -23.99
N LEU A 46 13.08 -4.02 -23.48
CA LEU A 46 13.45 -5.42 -23.60
C LEU A 46 13.32 -5.89 -25.05
N GLY A 47 12.29 -5.46 -25.78
CA GLY A 47 12.11 -5.78 -27.20
C GLY A 47 13.28 -5.29 -28.04
N LYS A 48 13.78 -4.07 -27.82
CA LYS A 48 14.99 -3.57 -28.49
C LYS A 48 16.25 -4.30 -28.05
N ALA A 49 16.41 -4.57 -26.76
CA ALA A 49 17.61 -5.24 -26.23
C ALA A 49 17.70 -6.72 -26.63
N VAL A 50 16.56 -7.42 -26.75
CA VAL A 50 16.47 -8.80 -27.27
C VAL A 50 16.80 -8.85 -28.75
N LEU A 51 16.33 -7.86 -29.53
CA LEU A 51 16.68 -7.77 -30.96
C LEU A 51 18.16 -7.38 -31.19
N ALA A 52 18.81 -6.76 -30.21
CA ALA A 52 20.21 -6.36 -30.26
C ALA A 52 21.18 -7.38 -29.64
N ASP A 53 20.68 -8.50 -29.07
CA ASP A 53 21.48 -9.52 -28.35
C ASP A 53 22.38 -8.93 -27.23
N ASP A 54 21.99 -7.79 -26.66
CA ASP A 54 22.77 -7.06 -25.66
C ASP A 54 22.31 -7.43 -24.23
N ASP A 55 22.80 -8.57 -23.73
CA ASP A 55 22.49 -9.14 -22.40
C ASP A 55 22.63 -8.13 -21.23
N LYS A 56 23.53 -7.16 -21.38
CA LYS A 56 23.79 -6.12 -20.37
C LYS A 56 22.62 -5.15 -20.22
N GLU A 57 21.99 -4.77 -21.33
CA GLU A 57 20.84 -3.87 -21.33
C GLU A 57 19.59 -4.57 -20.79
N ILE A 58 19.40 -5.85 -21.13
CA ILE A 58 18.30 -6.68 -20.61
C ILE A 58 18.34 -6.72 -19.08
N LYS A 59 19.50 -7.06 -18.50
CA LYS A 59 19.66 -7.13 -17.03
C LYS A 59 19.39 -5.80 -16.35
N THR A 60 19.82 -4.69 -16.94
CA THR A 60 19.63 -3.34 -16.38
C THR A 60 18.15 -2.96 -16.32
N GLN A 61 17.38 -3.33 -17.34
CA GLN A 61 15.95 -3.05 -17.37
C GLN A 61 15.16 -3.97 -16.45
N VAL A 62 15.50 -5.26 -16.41
CA VAL A 62 14.95 -6.22 -15.45
C VAL A 62 15.18 -5.76 -14.00
N ASN A 63 16.37 -5.27 -13.67
CA ASN A 63 16.65 -4.80 -12.32
C ASN A 63 15.77 -3.60 -11.93
N LYS A 64 15.52 -2.67 -12.86
CA LYS A 64 14.60 -1.54 -12.66
C LYS A 64 13.14 -1.98 -12.47
N LEU A 65 12.72 -3.05 -13.12
CA LEU A 65 11.39 -3.67 -12.94
C LEU A 65 11.28 -4.31 -11.55
N ILE A 66 12.30 -5.07 -11.14
CA ILE A 66 12.34 -5.75 -9.83
C ILE A 66 12.31 -4.73 -8.68
N THR A 67 13.09 -3.65 -8.73
CA THR A 67 13.11 -2.64 -7.66
C THR A 67 11.72 -2.04 -7.41
N LYS A 68 10.96 -1.76 -8.48
CA LYS A 68 9.62 -1.19 -8.34
C LYS A 68 8.58 -2.22 -7.92
N PHE A 69 8.76 -3.48 -8.30
CA PHE A 69 7.95 -4.59 -7.78
C PHE A 69 8.14 -4.76 -6.27
N ILE A 70 9.38 -4.73 -5.79
CA ILE A 70 9.71 -4.80 -4.35
C ILE A 70 9.04 -3.65 -3.59
N ALA A 71 9.09 -2.42 -4.12
CA ALA A 71 8.42 -1.28 -3.49
C ALA A 71 6.90 -1.50 -3.32
N ALA A 72 6.23 -2.07 -4.32
CA ALA A 72 4.80 -2.40 -4.23
C ALA A 72 4.52 -3.48 -3.18
N VAL A 73 5.35 -4.53 -3.12
CA VAL A 73 5.22 -5.60 -2.13
C VAL A 73 5.41 -5.06 -0.71
N VAL A 74 6.41 -4.20 -0.49
CA VAL A 74 6.70 -3.61 0.83
C VAL A 74 5.52 -2.76 1.33
N ILE A 75 4.92 -1.92 0.48
CA ILE A 75 3.76 -1.09 0.87
C ILE A 75 2.55 -1.97 1.25
N PHE A 76 2.38 -3.12 0.60
CA PHE A 76 1.32 -4.06 0.93
C PHE A 76 1.61 -4.87 2.21
N PHE A 77 2.87 -5.19 2.47
CA PHE A 77 3.29 -5.96 3.64
C PHE A 77 3.47 -5.11 4.90
N LEU A 78 3.78 -3.81 4.78
CA LEU A 78 4.02 -2.93 5.93
C LEU A 78 2.85 -2.95 6.94
N PRO A 79 1.58 -2.79 6.53
CA PRO A 79 0.46 -2.83 7.46
C PRO A 79 0.33 -4.19 8.12
N ASN A 80 0.47 -5.28 7.36
CA ASN A 80 0.37 -6.65 7.90
C ASN A 80 1.48 -6.96 8.91
N LEU A 81 2.70 -6.52 8.61
CA LEU A 81 3.87 -6.74 9.48
C LEU A 81 3.74 -5.94 10.78
N VAL A 82 3.31 -4.68 10.70
CA VAL A 82 3.10 -3.82 11.86
C VAL A 82 1.99 -4.38 12.76
N THR A 83 0.87 -4.85 12.19
CA THR A 83 -0.19 -5.56 12.95
C THR A 83 0.36 -6.78 13.65
N ALA A 84 1.16 -7.59 12.97
CA ALA A 84 1.74 -8.82 13.53
C ALA A 84 2.70 -8.53 14.69
N CYS A 85 3.56 -7.52 14.54
CA CYS A 85 4.47 -7.09 15.62
C CYS A 85 3.68 -6.58 16.84
N PHE A 86 2.63 -5.80 16.62
CA PHE A 86 1.84 -5.23 17.70
C PHE A 86 0.98 -6.26 18.44
N LYS A 87 0.50 -7.30 17.76
CA LYS A 87 -0.18 -8.45 18.39
C LYS A 87 0.70 -9.24 19.36
N LEU A 88 2.01 -9.13 19.24
CA LEU A 88 2.97 -9.80 20.13
C LEU A 88 3.29 -8.97 21.39
N VAL A 89 2.92 -7.69 21.42
CA VAL A 89 3.16 -6.79 22.55
C VAL A 89 1.93 -6.76 23.46
N ASN A 90 2.12 -7.08 24.74
CA ASN A 90 1.06 -7.15 25.77
C ASN A 90 0.53 -5.77 26.21
N GLY A 91 -0.09 -5.04 25.29
CA GLY A 91 -0.68 -3.71 25.55
C GLY A 91 -1.36 -3.07 24.33
N PHE A 92 -1.43 -3.77 23.19
CA PHE A 92 -1.94 -3.20 21.94
C PHE A 92 -3.46 -3.32 21.76
N SER A 93 -4.16 -4.05 22.61
CA SER A 93 -5.60 -4.34 22.44
C SER A 93 -6.48 -3.08 22.39
N GLU A 94 -6.06 -1.98 23.02
CA GLU A 94 -6.82 -0.72 23.03
C GLU A 94 -6.65 0.09 21.72
N VAL A 95 -5.50 -0.04 21.06
CA VAL A 95 -5.15 0.73 19.85
C VAL A 95 -5.29 -0.09 18.57
N GLU A 96 -5.51 -1.39 18.67
CA GLU A 96 -5.72 -2.29 17.53
C GLU A 96 -6.94 -1.87 16.70
N ALA A 97 -8.04 -1.51 17.37
CA ALA A 97 -9.27 -1.11 16.69
C ALA A 97 -9.07 0.15 15.82
N ASP A 98 -8.43 1.19 16.37
CA ASP A 98 -8.15 2.44 15.65
C ASP A 98 -7.15 2.24 14.50
N TYR A 99 -6.11 1.44 14.74
CA TYR A 99 -5.12 1.11 13.73
C TYR A 99 -5.76 0.37 12.53
N MET A 100 -6.67 -0.57 12.79
CA MET A 100 -7.37 -1.31 11.73
C MET A 100 -8.25 -0.41 10.86
N ILE A 101 -8.82 0.66 11.43
CA ILE A 101 -9.56 1.67 10.66
C ILE A 101 -8.62 2.37 9.66
N CYS A 102 -7.46 2.86 10.12
CA CYS A 102 -6.47 3.49 9.24
C CYS A 102 -6.04 2.57 8.08
N VAL A 103 -5.67 1.33 8.40
CA VAL A 103 -5.21 0.35 7.39
C VAL A 103 -6.30 0.05 6.38
N ASN A 104 -7.55 -0.11 6.83
CA ASN A 104 -8.69 -0.35 5.94
C ASN A 104 -8.96 0.85 5.02
N CYS A 105 -8.82 2.08 5.51
CA CYS A 105 -9.07 3.28 4.71
C CYS A 105 -7.99 3.52 3.65
N ILE A 106 -6.74 3.13 3.93
CA ILE A 106 -5.63 3.17 2.96
C ILE A 106 -5.79 2.07 1.90
N SER A 107 -6.09 0.84 2.33
CA SER A 107 -6.15 -0.34 1.45
C SER A 107 -7.45 -0.40 0.63
N SER A 108 -8.56 0.07 1.20
CA SER A 108 -9.90 0.05 0.63
C SER A 108 -10.63 1.39 0.83
N PRO A 109 -10.26 2.44 0.07
CA PRO A 109 -10.82 3.78 0.20
C PRO A 109 -12.30 3.90 -0.23
N SER A 110 -12.90 2.87 -0.83
CA SER A 110 -14.29 2.91 -1.30
C SER A 110 -15.34 2.64 -0.22
N ASN A 111 -14.96 2.01 0.90
CA ASN A 111 -15.88 1.62 1.97
C ASN A 111 -15.31 1.92 3.37
N CYS A 112 -14.53 3.00 3.49
CA CYS A 112 -14.04 3.46 4.79
C CYS A 112 -15.21 4.11 5.55
N GLN A 113 -15.83 3.33 6.44
CA GLN A 113 -16.90 3.81 7.32
C GLN A 113 -16.28 4.62 8.45
N VAL A 114 -16.38 5.94 8.31
CA VAL A 114 -16.07 6.90 9.36
C VAL A 114 -17.38 7.26 10.04
N SER A 115 -17.52 6.85 11.30
CA SER A 115 -18.63 7.28 12.14
C SER A 115 -18.53 8.79 12.31
N LYS A 116 -19.46 9.51 11.68
CA LYS A 116 -19.66 10.94 11.95
C LYS A 116 -20.45 11.14 13.23
#